data_AF-A0A7V7CR36-F1
#
_entry.id   AF-A0A7V7CR36-F1
#
_cell.length_a   1.000
_cell.length_b   1.000
_cell.length_c   1.000
_cell.angle_alpha   90.00
_cell.angle_beta   90.00
_cell.angle_gamma   90.00
#
_symmetry.space_group_name_H-M   'P 1'
#
loop_
_entity.id
_entity.type
_entity.pdbx_description
1 polymer ?
#
loop_
_entity_poly.entity_id
_entity_poly.type
_entity_poly.pdbx_seq_one_letter_code
_entity_poly.pdbx_strand_id
1 'polypeptide(L)'
;MKDKIFAYLQLTRFPNLFTSMADILAGYLIIKGLNIDWPEFLALCLSTCFIYGGGCILNDVRDRNLDASERPSRPIPSGRVALCEAGFLTCIFFGLGLFSAFLAGKTPLVMASILILLAVSYDIFTKEMPLAGPINMAACRGANLLFGMSPAFQWAGIALVFPVFSFTYVFALTKLSHFEVEGGLGGKGWVVSGSLFLVVFFLSILAMTRHLALDCFIEPGKWIAYPWWTDKQEAPDFAGHVNIHNKPGYDPCELFFGWPPGSVGQNTDRIHGSHGRVG
;
A
#
# COMPACT_ATOMS: atom_id res chain seq x y z
N MET A 1 -11.32 -23.65 -13.46
CA MET A 1 -9.88 -23.35 -13.23
C MET A 1 -9.56 -21.86 -13.39
N LYS A 2 -9.94 -21.22 -14.51
CA LYS A 2 -9.71 -19.78 -14.72
C LYS A 2 -10.30 -18.90 -13.61
N ASP A 3 -11.54 -19.18 -13.20
CA ASP A 3 -12.22 -18.40 -12.13
C ASP A 3 -11.54 -18.52 -10.77
N LYS A 4 -10.93 -19.69 -10.49
CA LYS A 4 -10.24 -19.95 -9.23
C LYS A 4 -8.86 -19.27 -9.18
N ILE A 5 -8.14 -19.25 -10.30
CA ILE A 5 -6.89 -18.48 -10.44
C ILE A 5 -7.18 -16.99 -10.25
N PHE A 6 -8.22 -16.48 -10.89
CA PHE A 6 -8.61 -15.09 -10.74
C PHE A 6 -8.99 -14.75 -9.29
N ALA A 7 -9.71 -15.63 -8.60
CA ALA A 7 -10.02 -15.47 -7.19
C ALA A 7 -8.76 -15.39 -6.31
N TYR A 8 -7.71 -16.16 -6.60
CA TYR A 8 -6.43 -16.06 -5.89
C TYR A 8 -5.67 -14.76 -6.19
N LEU A 9 -5.67 -14.31 -7.44
CA LEU A 9 -5.06 -13.02 -7.81
C LEU A 9 -5.78 -11.83 -7.15
N GLN A 10 -7.09 -11.95 -6.98
CA GLN A 10 -7.88 -10.98 -6.21
C GLN A 10 -7.50 -10.98 -4.73
N LEU A 11 -7.38 -12.17 -4.11
CA LEU A 11 -7.02 -12.28 -2.69
C LEU A 11 -5.63 -11.72 -2.36
N THR A 12 -4.65 -11.94 -3.24
CA THR A 12 -3.30 -11.41 -3.05
C THR A 12 -3.17 -9.93 -3.40
N ARG A 13 -4.23 -9.32 -3.94
CA ARG A 13 -4.23 -7.97 -4.53
C ARG A 13 -3.08 -7.84 -5.52
N PHE A 14 -3.00 -8.76 -6.48
CA PHE A 14 -1.85 -8.91 -7.36
C PHE A 14 -1.26 -7.59 -7.93
N PRO A 15 -2.06 -6.63 -8.43
CA PRO A 15 -1.53 -5.34 -8.91
C PRO A 15 -0.75 -4.54 -7.85
N ASN A 16 -1.08 -4.70 -6.57
CA ASN A 16 -0.43 -3.97 -5.48
C ASN A 16 0.91 -4.54 -5.06
N LEU A 17 1.21 -5.79 -5.44
CA LEU A 17 2.46 -6.42 -5.08
C LEU A 17 3.66 -5.57 -5.55
N PHE A 18 3.54 -4.95 -6.73
CA PHE A 18 4.54 -4.04 -7.27
C PHE A 18 4.76 -2.78 -6.43
N THR A 19 3.73 -2.29 -5.73
CA THR A 19 3.89 -1.13 -4.82
C THR A 19 4.75 -1.49 -3.61
N SER A 20 4.74 -2.74 -3.17
CA SER A 20 5.60 -3.20 -2.07
C SER A 20 7.07 -3.29 -2.50
N MET A 21 7.34 -3.55 -3.78
CA MET A 21 8.70 -3.55 -4.34
C MET A 21 9.31 -2.14 -4.41
N ALA A 22 8.49 -1.10 -4.52
CA ALA A 22 8.99 0.29 -4.56
C ALA A 22 9.72 0.67 -3.27
N ASP A 23 9.22 0.25 -2.11
CA ASP A 23 9.87 0.47 -0.81
C ASP A 23 11.21 -0.28 -0.72
N ILE A 24 11.27 -1.52 -1.26
CA ILE A 24 12.51 -2.31 -1.34
C ILE A 24 13.53 -1.63 -2.22
N LEU A 25 13.14 -1.21 -3.43
CA LEU A 25 14.00 -0.49 -4.35
C LEU A 25 14.55 0.79 -3.72
N ALA A 26 13.68 1.60 -3.10
CA ALA A 26 14.10 2.82 -2.41
C ALA A 26 15.12 2.51 -1.30
N GLY A 27 14.80 1.58 -0.39
CA GLY A 27 15.69 1.21 0.72
C GLY A 27 17.04 0.65 0.24
N TYR A 28 17.01 -0.18 -0.80
CA TYR A 28 18.22 -0.78 -1.37
C TYR A 28 19.14 0.28 -2.00
N LEU A 29 18.58 1.17 -2.82
CA LEU A 29 19.32 2.26 -3.46
C LEU A 29 19.87 3.28 -2.46
N ILE A 30 19.13 3.56 -1.38
CA ILE A 30 19.59 4.47 -0.31
C ILE A 30 20.90 3.97 0.32
N ILE A 31 21.03 2.65 0.50
CA ILE A 31 22.17 2.06 1.21
C ILE A 31 23.29 1.61 0.27
N LYS A 32 22.96 0.99 -0.86
CA LYS A 32 23.94 0.41 -1.80
C LYS A 32 24.16 1.27 -3.05
N GLY A 33 23.38 2.32 -3.26
CA GLY A 33 23.40 3.10 -4.51
C GLY A 33 23.05 2.22 -5.71
N LEU A 34 23.68 2.49 -6.86
CA LEU A 34 23.46 1.73 -8.10
C LEU A 34 24.25 0.41 -8.17
N ASN A 35 24.98 0.04 -7.12
CA ASN A 35 25.71 -1.22 -7.07
C ASN A 35 24.77 -2.37 -6.65
N ILE A 36 23.93 -2.80 -7.60
CA ILE A 36 22.85 -3.77 -7.36
C ILE A 36 23.41 -5.20 -7.48
N ASP A 37 23.36 -5.93 -6.36
CA ASP A 37 23.48 -7.39 -6.36
C ASP A 37 22.11 -7.98 -6.73
N TRP A 38 21.96 -8.39 -7.99
CA TRP A 38 20.69 -8.80 -8.56
C TRP A 38 20.04 -10.00 -7.84
N PRO A 39 20.75 -11.11 -7.55
CA PRO A 39 20.20 -12.19 -6.73
C PRO A 39 19.63 -11.73 -5.39
N GLU A 40 20.38 -10.92 -4.63
CA GLU A 40 19.96 -10.42 -3.32
C GLU A 40 18.75 -9.47 -3.45
N PHE A 41 18.80 -8.53 -4.39
CA PHE A 41 17.72 -7.59 -4.66
C PHE A 41 16.41 -8.29 -5.11
N LEU A 42 16.52 -9.26 -6.01
CA LEU A 42 15.36 -10.03 -6.47
C LEU A 42 14.77 -10.89 -5.35
N ALA A 43 15.60 -11.45 -4.47
CA ALA A 43 15.16 -12.19 -3.30
C ALA A 43 14.36 -11.31 -2.32
N LEU A 44 14.80 -10.06 -2.08
CA LEU A 44 14.04 -9.08 -1.29
C LEU A 44 12.72 -8.69 -1.96
N CYS A 45 12.73 -8.43 -3.27
CA CYS A 45 11.53 -8.10 -4.04
C CYS A 45 10.50 -9.23 -4.01
N LEU A 46 10.94 -10.49 -4.19
CA LEU A 46 10.06 -11.66 -4.07
C LEU A 46 9.54 -11.79 -2.64
N SER A 47 10.40 -11.60 -1.64
CA SER A 47 10.02 -11.67 -0.23
C SER A 47 8.91 -10.69 0.12
N THR A 48 9.06 -9.40 -0.22
CA THR A 48 8.02 -8.39 0.06
C THR A 48 6.70 -8.71 -0.63
N CYS A 49 6.72 -9.23 -1.87
CA CYS A 49 5.51 -9.62 -2.58
C CYS A 49 4.77 -10.73 -1.85
N PHE A 50 5.49 -11.77 -1.40
CA PHE A 50 4.87 -12.85 -0.64
C PHE A 50 4.37 -12.39 0.73
N ILE A 51 5.10 -11.53 1.44
CA ILE A 51 4.65 -10.98 2.72
C ILE A 51 3.41 -10.10 2.55
N TYR A 52 3.41 -9.20 1.57
CA TYR A 52 2.27 -8.32 1.27
C TYR A 52 1.04 -9.13 0.84
N GLY A 53 1.23 -10.09 -0.06
CA GLY A 53 0.16 -10.98 -0.52
C GLY A 53 -0.43 -11.81 0.63
N GLY A 54 0.43 -12.36 1.50
CA GLY A 54 0.01 -13.09 2.70
C GLY A 54 -0.78 -12.23 3.67
N GLY A 55 -0.33 -10.99 3.92
CA GLY A 55 -1.07 -10.02 4.74
C GLY A 55 -2.42 -9.65 4.13
N CYS A 56 -2.52 -9.49 2.80
CA CYS A 56 -3.79 -9.24 2.14
C CYS A 56 -4.78 -10.40 2.28
N ILE A 57 -4.31 -11.64 2.13
CA ILE A 57 -5.15 -12.83 2.33
C ILE A 57 -5.61 -12.89 3.79
N LEU A 58 -4.71 -12.66 4.75
CA LEU A 58 -5.04 -12.65 6.17
C LEU A 58 -6.09 -11.58 6.51
N ASN A 59 -5.93 -10.38 5.97
CA ASN A 59 -6.89 -9.30 6.11
C ASN A 59 -8.28 -9.72 5.61
N ASP A 60 -8.38 -10.29 4.41
CA ASP A 60 -9.67 -10.73 3.84
C ASP A 60 -10.27 -11.93 4.64
N VAL A 61 -9.43 -12.80 5.22
CA VAL A 61 -9.87 -13.87 6.14
C VAL A 61 -10.48 -13.29 7.42
N ARG A 62 -9.88 -12.22 7.97
CA ARG A 62 -10.36 -11.52 9.16
C ARG A 62 -11.64 -10.74 8.89
N ASP A 63 -11.71 -10.06 7.76
CA ASP A 63 -12.81 -9.19 7.36
C ASP A 63 -14.02 -9.97 6.78
N ARG A 64 -13.95 -11.30 6.65
CA ARG A 64 -14.95 -12.12 5.94
C ARG A 64 -16.43 -11.82 6.25
N ASN A 65 -16.75 -11.48 7.50
CA ASN A 65 -18.13 -11.20 7.92
C ASN A 65 -18.56 -9.80 7.47
N LEU A 66 -17.65 -8.83 7.59
CA LEU A 66 -17.85 -7.47 7.11
C LEU A 66 -17.97 -7.48 5.58
N ASP A 67 -17.04 -8.15 4.90
CA ASP A 67 -17.05 -8.30 3.45
C ASP A 67 -18.29 -9.06 2.95
N ALA A 68 -18.86 -10.00 3.72
CA ALA A 68 -20.11 -10.66 3.34
C ALA A 68 -21.30 -9.68 3.31
N SER A 69 -21.30 -8.65 4.17
CA SER A 69 -22.33 -7.63 4.21
C SER A 69 -22.10 -6.49 3.20
N GLU A 70 -20.85 -6.02 3.04
CA GLU A 70 -20.52 -4.87 2.21
C GLU A 70 -20.18 -5.23 0.76
N ARG A 71 -19.50 -6.37 0.55
CA ARG A 71 -18.96 -6.81 -0.75
C ARG A 71 -19.10 -8.32 -0.96
N PRO A 72 -20.32 -8.85 -1.05
CA PRO A 72 -20.58 -10.29 -1.11
C PRO A 72 -19.91 -11.01 -2.32
N SER A 73 -19.47 -10.27 -3.34
CA SER A 73 -18.73 -10.81 -4.49
C SER A 73 -17.26 -11.16 -4.21
N ARG A 74 -16.72 -10.78 -3.05
CA ARG A 74 -15.34 -11.09 -2.64
C ARG A 74 -15.06 -12.61 -2.61
N PRO A 75 -13.84 -13.07 -2.93
CA PRO A 75 -13.53 -14.49 -3.08
C PRO A 75 -13.94 -15.40 -1.92
N ILE A 76 -13.78 -14.96 -0.66
CA ILE A 76 -14.12 -15.76 0.53
C ILE A 76 -15.63 -15.74 0.79
N PRO A 77 -16.32 -14.58 0.94
CA PRO A 77 -17.78 -14.56 1.13
C PRO A 77 -18.58 -15.19 -0.01
N SER A 78 -18.11 -15.05 -1.26
CA SER A 78 -18.77 -15.62 -2.43
C SER A 78 -18.56 -17.13 -2.56
N GLY A 79 -17.82 -17.77 -1.65
CA GLY A 79 -17.50 -19.20 -1.68
C GLY A 79 -16.55 -19.65 -2.79
N ARG A 80 -15.92 -18.72 -3.54
CA ARG A 80 -14.96 -19.07 -4.61
C ARG A 80 -13.64 -19.62 -4.04
N VAL A 81 -13.30 -19.24 -2.82
CA VAL A 81 -12.14 -19.74 -2.06
C VAL A 81 -12.61 -20.11 -0.66
N ALA A 82 -12.29 -21.33 -0.22
CA ALA A 82 -12.67 -21.79 1.12
C ALA A 82 -11.85 -21.07 2.21
N LEU A 83 -12.43 -20.89 3.39
CA LEU A 83 -11.75 -20.22 4.51
C LEU A 83 -10.45 -20.94 4.92
N CYS A 84 -10.49 -22.28 5.01
CA CYS A 84 -9.31 -23.10 5.31
C CYS A 84 -8.23 -22.99 4.22
N GLU A 85 -8.65 -22.87 2.96
CA GLU A 85 -7.75 -22.69 1.80
C GLU A 85 -7.05 -21.33 1.86
N ALA A 86 -7.78 -20.25 2.18
CA ALA A 86 -7.20 -18.92 2.38
C ALA A 86 -6.22 -18.87 3.58
N GLY A 87 -6.58 -19.51 4.70
CA GLY A 87 -5.68 -19.62 5.86
C GLY A 87 -4.39 -20.39 5.54
N PHE A 88 -4.50 -21.51 4.81
CA PHE A 88 -3.33 -22.27 4.37
C PHE A 88 -2.45 -21.48 3.38
N LEU A 89 -3.07 -20.77 2.44
CA LEU A 89 -2.34 -19.88 1.51
C LEU A 89 -1.59 -18.77 2.24
N THR A 90 -2.18 -18.19 3.30
CA THR A 90 -1.50 -17.20 4.13
C THR A 90 -0.19 -17.76 4.71
N CYS A 91 -0.21 -18.97 5.27
CA CYS A 91 0.98 -19.64 5.80
C CYS A 91 2.02 -19.92 4.72
N ILE A 92 1.59 -20.38 3.53
CA ILE A 92 2.49 -20.59 2.39
C ILE A 92 3.17 -19.28 1.99
N PHE A 93 2.39 -18.20 1.84
CA PHE A 93 2.92 -16.91 1.43
C PHE A 93 3.93 -16.37 2.44
N PHE A 94 3.62 -16.38 3.74
CA PHE A 94 4.60 -15.98 4.76
C PHE A 94 5.83 -16.89 4.77
N GLY A 95 5.67 -18.21 4.60
CA GLY A 95 6.78 -19.15 4.49
C GLY A 95 7.70 -18.86 3.29
N LEU A 96 7.13 -18.62 2.10
CA LEU A 96 7.88 -18.23 0.90
C LEU A 96 8.54 -16.86 1.05
N GLY A 97 7.88 -15.93 1.75
CA GLY A 97 8.43 -14.63 2.10
C GLY A 97 9.69 -14.75 2.95
N LEU A 98 9.61 -15.52 4.04
CA LEU A 98 10.76 -15.80 4.91
C LEU A 98 11.88 -16.56 4.20
N PHE A 99 11.53 -17.57 3.40
CA PHE A 99 12.50 -18.32 2.62
C PHE A 99 13.24 -17.41 1.63
N SER A 100 12.53 -16.55 0.90
CA SER A 100 13.14 -15.59 -0.01
C SER A 100 14.03 -14.58 0.73
N ALA A 101 13.61 -14.09 1.90
CA ALA A 101 14.45 -13.22 2.73
C ALA A 101 15.71 -13.93 3.23
N PHE A 102 15.61 -15.20 3.60
CA PHE A 102 16.77 -16.01 3.99
C PHE A 102 17.81 -16.12 2.87
N LEU A 103 17.39 -16.23 1.60
CA LEU A 103 18.30 -16.22 0.45
C LEU A 103 19.04 -14.88 0.30
N ALA A 104 18.45 -13.77 0.74
CA ALA A 104 19.09 -12.45 0.76
C ALA A 104 20.04 -12.27 1.98
N GLY A 105 19.86 -13.05 3.05
CA GLY A 105 20.77 -13.08 4.19
C GLY A 105 20.09 -13.05 5.56
N LYS A 106 20.91 -13.02 6.62
CA LYS A 106 20.44 -13.09 8.03
C LYS A 106 19.66 -11.83 8.45
N THR A 107 20.19 -10.65 8.16
CA THR A 107 19.53 -9.37 8.51
C THR A 107 18.20 -9.19 7.76
N PRO A 108 18.13 -9.45 6.44
CA PRO A 108 16.86 -9.54 5.71
C PRO A 108 15.84 -10.49 6.36
N LEU A 109 16.23 -11.71 6.75
CA LEU A 109 15.32 -12.67 7.40
C LEU A 109 14.70 -12.13 8.70
N VAL A 110 15.51 -11.47 9.54
CA VAL A 110 15.01 -10.85 10.78
C VAL A 110 14.01 -9.74 10.46
N MET A 111 14.31 -8.87 9.50
CA MET A 111 13.42 -7.78 9.09
C MET A 111 12.12 -8.29 8.47
N ALA A 112 12.18 -9.34 7.63
CA ALA A 112 11.01 -10.02 7.08
C ALA A 112 10.13 -10.62 8.19
N SER A 113 10.75 -11.20 9.22
CA SER A 113 10.03 -11.74 10.39
C SER A 113 9.30 -10.63 11.16
N ILE A 114 9.97 -9.50 11.39
CA ILE A 114 9.37 -8.31 12.02
C ILE A 114 8.20 -7.79 11.18
N LEU A 115 8.35 -7.73 9.86
CA LEU A 115 7.29 -7.31 8.95
C LEU A 115 6.06 -8.22 9.00
N ILE A 116 6.25 -9.54 9.02
CA ILE A 116 5.15 -10.49 9.16
C ILE A 116 4.45 -10.28 10.51
N LEU A 117 5.21 -10.12 11.61
CA LEU A 117 4.63 -9.84 12.93
C LEU A 117 3.82 -8.55 12.94
N LEU A 118 4.32 -7.48 12.33
CA LEU A 118 3.60 -6.21 12.20
C LEU A 118 2.32 -6.39 11.37
N ALA A 119 2.39 -7.02 10.20
CA ALA A 119 1.24 -7.29 9.35
C ALA A 119 0.16 -8.11 10.08
N VAL A 120 0.55 -9.21 10.73
CA VAL A 120 -0.35 -10.05 11.53
C VAL A 120 -0.95 -9.26 12.69
N SER A 121 -0.14 -8.46 13.40
CA SER A 121 -0.62 -7.65 14.53
C SER A 121 -1.57 -6.53 14.08
N TYR A 122 -1.39 -6.03 12.86
CA TYR A 122 -2.29 -5.07 12.24
C TYR A 122 -3.66 -5.69 12.05
N ASP A 123 -3.72 -6.80 11.29
CA ASP A 123 -4.98 -7.45 10.93
C ASP A 123 -5.74 -7.99 12.14
N ILE A 124 -5.04 -8.57 13.12
CA ILE A 124 -5.69 -9.23 14.26
C ILE A 124 -6.07 -8.25 15.37
N PHE A 125 -5.21 -7.28 15.70
CA PHE A 125 -5.34 -6.51 16.94
C PHE A 125 -5.58 -5.02 16.74
N THR A 126 -4.86 -4.38 15.83
CA THR A 126 -4.75 -2.91 15.86
C THR A 126 -5.55 -2.19 14.78
N LYS A 127 -5.96 -2.86 13.69
CA LYS A 127 -6.66 -2.24 12.56
C LYS A 127 -7.91 -1.43 12.95
N GLU A 128 -8.72 -1.93 13.86
CA GLU A 128 -9.95 -1.26 14.31
C GLU A 128 -9.68 -0.15 15.35
N MET A 129 -8.46 -0.04 15.87
CA MET A 129 -8.10 0.93 16.90
C MET A 129 -7.80 2.31 16.28
N PRO A 130 -8.47 3.40 16.71
CA PRO A 130 -8.35 4.73 16.08
C PRO A 130 -6.96 5.37 16.06
N LEU A 131 -6.04 4.88 16.89
CA LEU A 131 -4.65 5.37 16.96
C LEU A 131 -3.64 4.26 16.63
N ALA A 132 -3.80 3.08 17.22
CA ALA A 132 -2.85 1.99 17.02
C ALA A 132 -2.90 1.43 15.59
N GLY A 133 -4.05 1.43 14.91
CA GLY A 133 -4.17 0.99 13.52
C GLY A 133 -3.32 1.83 12.57
N PRO A 134 -3.49 3.17 12.52
CA PRO A 134 -2.65 4.05 11.74
C PRO A 134 -1.15 3.97 12.08
N ILE A 135 -0.79 3.82 13.36
CA ILE A 135 0.60 3.64 13.79
C ILE A 135 1.18 2.34 13.24
N ASN A 136 0.45 1.24 13.33
CA ASN A 136 0.93 -0.06 12.88
C ASN A 136 1.01 -0.12 11.34
N MET A 137 0.03 0.43 10.63
CA MET A 137 0.09 0.59 9.17
C MET A 137 1.33 1.41 8.73
N ALA A 138 1.62 2.51 9.41
CA ALA A 138 2.83 3.30 9.20
C ALA A 138 4.11 2.52 9.54
N ALA A 139 4.09 1.72 10.61
CA ALA A 139 5.19 0.84 11.00
C ALA A 139 5.47 -0.21 9.93
N CYS A 140 4.45 -0.86 9.37
CA CYS A 140 4.59 -1.80 8.25
C CYS A 140 5.31 -1.16 7.06
N ARG A 141 4.94 0.08 6.70
CA ARG A 141 5.57 0.81 5.57
C ARG A 141 7.01 1.22 5.86
N GLY A 142 7.27 1.80 7.03
CA GLY A 142 8.64 2.13 7.44
C GLY A 142 9.54 0.89 7.55
N ALA A 143 9.02 -0.20 8.10
CA ALA A 143 9.72 -1.49 8.19
C ALA A 143 9.97 -2.12 6.82
N ASN A 144 9.10 -1.91 5.82
CA ASN A 144 9.31 -2.44 4.48
C ASN A 144 10.47 -1.73 3.78
N LEU A 145 10.60 -0.43 3.99
CA LEU A 145 11.76 0.33 3.52
C LEU A 145 13.03 -0.09 4.27
N LEU A 146 12.97 -0.30 5.59
CA LEU A 146 14.09 -0.85 6.38
C LEU A 146 14.50 -2.26 5.91
N PHE A 147 13.54 -3.06 5.46
CA PHE A 147 13.81 -4.37 4.88
C PHE A 147 14.57 -4.26 3.56
N GLY A 148 14.26 -3.27 2.71
CA GLY A 148 15.09 -2.93 1.53
C GLY A 148 16.51 -2.49 1.89
N MET A 149 16.68 -1.77 2.99
CA MET A 149 17.97 -1.32 3.53
C MET A 149 18.78 -2.45 4.20
N SER A 150 18.13 -3.58 4.52
CA SER A 150 18.66 -4.61 5.41
C SER A 150 19.99 -5.25 4.97
N PRO A 151 20.33 -5.41 3.68
CA PRO A 151 21.62 -5.96 3.25
C PRO A 151 22.87 -5.23 3.75
N ALA A 152 22.75 -3.93 4.00
CA ALA A 152 23.86 -3.11 4.49
C ALA A 152 23.40 -2.19 5.63
N PHE A 153 22.49 -2.71 6.47
CA PHE A 153 21.87 -1.98 7.58
C PHE A 153 22.86 -1.35 8.57
N GLN A 154 24.00 -2.00 8.79
CA GLN A 154 25.07 -1.48 9.66
C GLN A 154 25.64 -0.12 9.21
N TRP A 155 25.45 0.24 7.94
CA TRP A 155 25.87 1.51 7.35
C TRP A 155 24.74 2.54 7.30
N ALA A 156 23.59 2.27 7.92
CA ALA A 156 22.41 3.10 7.75
C ALA A 156 22.59 4.53 8.27
N GLY A 157 23.22 4.75 9.43
CA GLY A 157 23.53 6.09 9.93
C GLY A 157 22.38 7.10 9.74
N ILE A 158 22.66 8.20 9.03
CA ILE A 158 21.66 9.24 8.72
C ILE A 158 20.52 8.75 7.79
N ALA A 159 20.75 7.71 7.00
CA ALA A 159 19.75 7.15 6.09
C ALA A 159 18.53 6.56 6.82
N LEU A 160 18.61 6.29 8.13
CA LEU A 160 17.45 5.92 8.95
C LEU A 160 16.36 7.00 8.98
N VAL A 161 16.67 8.23 8.57
CA VAL A 161 15.67 9.29 8.43
C VAL A 161 14.60 8.97 7.38
N PHE A 162 14.92 8.20 6.33
CA PHE A 162 13.97 7.86 5.26
C PHE A 162 12.85 6.93 5.72
N PRO A 163 13.11 5.82 6.44
CA PRO A 163 12.06 5.04 7.09
C PRO A 163 11.18 5.84 8.05
N VAL A 164 11.79 6.73 8.85
CA VAL A 164 11.06 7.59 9.81
C VAL A 164 10.16 8.58 9.09
N PHE A 165 10.64 9.15 7.98
CA PHE A 165 9.84 9.98 7.10
C PHE A 165 8.67 9.21 6.49
N SER A 166 8.92 8.02 5.92
CA SER A 166 7.88 7.14 5.37
C SER A 166 6.81 6.81 6.42
N PHE A 167 7.22 6.46 7.63
CA PHE A 167 6.32 6.26 8.76
C PHE A 167 5.46 7.49 9.02
N THR A 168 6.08 8.67 9.17
CA THR A 168 5.38 9.92 9.50
C THR A 168 4.38 10.30 8.42
N TYR A 169 4.76 10.14 7.15
CA TYR A 169 3.92 10.38 5.98
C TYR A 169 2.70 9.45 5.94
N VAL A 170 2.92 8.13 6.07
CA VAL A 170 1.83 7.13 6.04
C VAL A 170 0.91 7.29 7.24
N PHE A 171 1.44 7.61 8.42
CA PHE A 171 0.63 7.90 9.60
C PHE A 171 -0.26 9.13 9.36
N ALA A 172 0.31 10.22 8.83
CA ALA A 172 -0.43 11.44 8.51
C ALA A 172 -1.58 11.18 7.54
N LEU A 173 -1.28 10.48 6.43
CA LEU A 173 -2.27 10.12 5.41
C LEU A 173 -3.36 9.20 5.96
N THR A 174 -2.99 8.19 6.75
CA THR A 174 -3.96 7.24 7.31
C THR A 174 -4.89 7.92 8.32
N LYS A 175 -4.37 8.88 9.10
CA LYS A 175 -5.23 9.70 9.97
C LYS A 175 -6.10 10.66 9.18
N LEU A 176 -5.56 11.30 8.13
CA LEU A 176 -6.32 12.19 7.26
C LEU A 176 -7.51 11.45 6.62
N SER A 177 -7.28 10.24 6.09
CA SER A 177 -8.35 9.44 5.46
C SER A 177 -9.45 9.04 6.45
N HIS A 178 -9.11 8.71 7.70
CA HIS A 178 -10.12 8.45 8.73
C HIS A 178 -10.97 9.69 9.03
N PHE A 179 -10.36 10.88 9.12
CA PHE A 179 -11.10 12.12 9.34
C PHE A 179 -11.99 12.53 8.16
N GLU A 180 -11.60 12.18 6.94
CA GLU A 180 -12.43 12.41 5.75
C GLU A 180 -13.72 11.58 5.79
N VAL A 181 -13.64 10.34 6.28
CA VAL A 181 -14.81 9.44 6.41
C VAL A 181 -15.70 9.84 7.58
N GLU A 182 -15.11 10.31 8.70
CA GLU A 182 -15.85 10.72 9.91
C GLU A 182 -16.46 12.14 9.81
N GLY A 183 -16.26 12.86 8.70
CA GLY A 183 -16.94 14.15 8.43
C GLY A 183 -16.22 15.40 8.97
N GLY A 184 -14.91 15.33 9.22
CA GLY A 184 -14.09 16.52 9.53
C GLY A 184 -12.94 16.27 10.50
N LEU A 185 -12.00 17.22 10.58
CA LEU A 185 -10.76 17.12 11.36
C LEU A 185 -10.95 17.14 12.90
N GLY A 186 -12.15 17.49 13.39
CA GLY A 186 -12.43 17.68 14.82
C GLY A 186 -11.38 18.53 15.56
N GLY A 187 -11.27 18.38 16.88
CA GLY A 187 -10.22 19.04 17.69
C GLY A 187 -8.81 18.41 17.56
N LYS A 188 -8.60 17.45 16.65
CA LYS A 188 -7.37 16.66 16.51
C LYS A 188 -6.66 16.88 15.16
N GLY A 189 -7.15 17.80 14.32
CA GLY A 189 -6.54 18.13 13.03
C GLY A 189 -5.07 18.56 13.14
N TRP A 190 -4.65 19.12 14.27
CA TRP A 190 -3.26 19.50 14.54
C TRP A 190 -2.28 18.31 14.48
N VAL A 191 -2.71 17.08 14.78
CA VAL A 191 -1.86 15.88 14.68
C VAL A 191 -1.54 15.57 13.21
N VAL A 192 -2.54 15.71 12.33
CA VAL A 192 -2.40 15.51 10.89
C VAL A 192 -1.57 16.65 10.30
N SER A 193 -1.93 17.90 10.60
CA SER A 193 -1.20 19.09 10.14
C SER A 193 0.25 19.10 10.62
N GLY A 194 0.52 18.70 11.87
CA GLY A 194 1.86 18.58 12.42
C GLY A 194 2.68 17.48 11.72
N SER A 195 2.08 16.33 11.43
CA SER A 195 2.75 15.25 10.71
C SER A 195 3.03 15.63 9.25
N LEU A 196 2.09 16.27 8.57
CA LEU A 196 2.27 16.82 7.21
C LEU A 196 3.32 17.94 7.19
N PHE A 197 3.35 18.79 8.22
CA PHE A 197 4.38 19.81 8.36
C PHE A 197 5.77 19.20 8.50
N LEU A 198 5.95 18.14 9.30
CA LEU A 198 7.22 17.42 9.42
C LEU A 198 7.65 16.81 8.08
N VAL A 199 6.70 16.30 7.29
CA VAL A 199 6.96 15.80 5.93
C VAL A 199 7.46 16.93 5.02
N VAL A 200 6.74 18.05 4.95
CA VAL A 200 7.12 19.22 4.14
C VAL A 200 8.46 19.80 4.59
N PHE A 201 8.69 19.87 5.90
CA PHE A 201 9.93 20.35 6.49
C PHE A 201 11.12 19.45 6.12
N PHE A 202 10.95 18.14 6.20
CA PHE A 202 11.97 17.18 5.77
C PHE A 202 12.28 17.30 4.27
N LEU A 203 11.25 17.39 3.42
CA LEU A 203 11.42 17.62 1.97
C LEU A 203 12.15 18.93 1.69
N SER A 204 11.86 19.97 2.47
CA SER A 204 12.52 21.28 2.37
C SER A 204 14.01 21.20 2.75
N ILE A 205 14.36 20.47 3.80
CA ILE A 205 15.78 20.23 4.18
C ILE A 205 16.51 19.43 3.10
N LEU A 206 15.89 18.40 2.54
CA LEU A 206 16.44 17.64 1.42
C LEU A 206 16.68 18.53 0.20
N ALA A 207 15.71 19.36 -0.15
CA ALA A 207 15.81 20.32 -1.25
C ALA A 207 16.91 21.37 -1.02
N MET A 208 17.16 21.78 0.23
CA MET A 208 18.23 22.73 0.58
C MET A 208 19.62 22.09 0.63
N THR A 209 19.73 20.78 0.89
CA THR A 209 21.02 20.10 1.12
C THR A 209 21.65 19.50 -0.14
N ARG A 210 20.89 19.31 -1.23
CA ARG A 210 21.42 19.04 -2.58
C ARG A 210 20.50 19.65 -3.64
N HIS A 211 21.09 20.17 -4.72
CA HIS A 211 20.45 20.47 -6.01
C HIS A 211 19.80 19.21 -6.60
N LEU A 212 18.75 18.69 -5.96
CA LEU A 212 17.96 17.59 -6.47
C LEU A 212 17.06 18.15 -7.55
N ALA A 213 17.28 17.65 -8.76
CA ALA A 213 16.53 17.91 -9.98
C ALA A 213 15.02 17.64 -9.81
N LEU A 214 14.33 18.54 -9.14
CA LEU A 214 12.89 18.72 -9.30
C LEU A 214 12.55 19.18 -10.73
N ASP A 215 13.56 19.70 -11.46
CA ASP A 215 13.47 20.04 -12.89
C ASP A 215 13.08 18.85 -13.79
N CYS A 216 13.24 17.60 -13.34
CA CYS A 216 12.95 16.42 -14.16
C CYS A 216 11.50 15.89 -14.07
N PHE A 217 10.67 16.35 -13.12
CA PHE A 217 9.32 15.79 -12.95
C PHE A 217 8.18 16.76 -13.23
N ILE A 218 8.44 18.06 -13.27
CA ILE A 218 7.41 19.08 -13.49
C ILE A 218 7.99 20.13 -14.43
N GLU A 219 7.71 20.01 -15.73
CA GLU A 219 7.88 21.15 -16.62
C GLU A 219 7.05 22.33 -16.08
N PRO A 220 7.64 23.54 -15.94
CA PRO A 220 6.89 24.72 -15.50
C PRO A 220 5.61 24.88 -16.32
N GLY A 221 4.45 24.83 -15.66
CA GLY A 221 3.14 24.94 -16.31
C GLY A 221 2.40 23.62 -16.56
N LYS A 222 2.98 22.46 -16.26
CA LYS A 222 2.29 21.16 -16.32
C LYS A 222 1.88 20.69 -14.93
N TRP A 223 0.58 20.56 -14.71
CA TRP A 223 -0.01 20.07 -13.46
C TRP A 223 -0.74 18.77 -13.77
N ILE A 224 -0.60 17.76 -12.92
CA ILE A 224 -1.47 16.59 -12.95
C ILE A 224 -2.77 17.00 -12.24
N ALA A 225 -3.66 17.64 -12.99
CA ALA A 225 -5.03 17.88 -12.56
C ALA A 225 -5.89 16.69 -12.99
N TYR A 226 -6.83 16.29 -12.14
CA TYR A 226 -7.93 15.41 -12.54
C TYR A 226 -9.05 16.34 -13.04
N PRO A 227 -9.17 16.60 -14.35
CA PRO A 227 -10.22 17.48 -14.84
C PRO A 227 -11.57 16.84 -14.53
N TRP A 228 -12.51 17.64 -14.04
CA TRP A 228 -13.91 17.24 -13.96
C TRP A 228 -14.51 17.37 -15.36
N TRP A 229 -15.32 16.38 -15.76
CA TRP A 229 -16.07 16.41 -17.01
C TRP A 229 -17.55 16.25 -16.71
N THR A 230 -18.40 16.90 -17.52
CA THR A 230 -19.86 16.76 -17.42
C THR A 230 -20.43 15.93 -18.55
N ASP A 231 -19.80 15.95 -19.73
CA ASP A 231 -20.14 15.07 -20.84
C ASP A 231 -19.24 13.83 -20.83
N LYS A 232 -19.83 12.65 -21.05
CA LYS A 232 -19.10 11.39 -21.16
C LYS A 232 -18.07 11.41 -22.31
N GLN A 233 -18.29 12.22 -23.34
CA GLN A 233 -17.36 12.38 -24.46
C GLN A 233 -16.07 13.14 -24.07
N GLU A 234 -16.13 13.92 -22.99
CA GLU A 234 -14.98 14.66 -22.44
C GLU A 234 -14.21 13.83 -21.39
N ALA A 235 -14.70 12.62 -21.10
CA ALA A 235 -14.04 11.73 -20.15
C ALA A 235 -12.65 11.33 -20.69
N PRO A 236 -11.59 11.51 -19.91
CA PRO A 236 -10.25 11.12 -20.34
C PRO A 236 -10.18 9.59 -20.51
N ASP A 237 -9.30 9.11 -21.40
CA ASP A 237 -9.20 7.69 -21.76
C ASP A 237 -9.04 6.75 -20.56
N PHE A 238 -8.42 7.23 -19.48
CA PHE A 238 -8.24 6.45 -18.25
C PHE A 238 -9.48 6.40 -17.34
N ALA A 239 -10.52 7.21 -17.57
CA ALA A 239 -11.71 7.32 -16.71
C ALA A 239 -12.51 6.02 -16.62
N GLY A 240 -12.38 5.12 -17.60
CA GLY A 240 -12.98 3.78 -17.58
C GLY A 240 -12.12 2.69 -16.96
N HIS A 241 -10.91 3.01 -16.50
CA HIS A 241 -9.90 2.01 -16.11
C HIS A 241 -9.61 1.99 -14.59
N VAL A 242 -9.99 3.03 -13.86
CA VAL A 242 -9.77 3.12 -12.40
C VAL A 242 -11.13 3.10 -11.69
N ASN A 243 -11.44 2.01 -10.99
CA ASN A 243 -12.71 1.87 -10.28
C ASN A 243 -12.69 2.58 -8.93
N ILE A 244 -12.74 3.92 -8.93
CA ILE A 244 -12.87 4.70 -7.70
C ILE A 244 -14.28 4.63 -7.09
N HIS A 245 -15.24 4.04 -7.81
CA HIS A 245 -16.67 4.16 -7.53
C HIS A 245 -17.24 2.99 -6.72
N ASN A 246 -16.61 1.81 -6.68
CA ASN A 246 -17.19 0.67 -5.96
C ASN A 246 -16.67 0.53 -4.51
N LYS A 247 -16.01 1.56 -3.96
CA LYS A 247 -15.55 1.52 -2.57
C LYS A 247 -15.53 2.87 -1.83
N PRO A 248 -16.04 2.93 -0.58
CA PRO A 248 -15.63 3.95 0.39
C PRO A 248 -14.16 3.68 0.81
N GLY A 249 -13.23 4.37 0.16
CA GLY A 249 -11.78 4.22 0.35
C GLY A 249 -11.08 3.45 -0.78
N TYR A 250 -9.84 3.83 -1.12
CA TYR A 250 -9.08 3.28 -2.25
C TYR A 250 -8.80 1.77 -2.09
N ASP A 251 -9.29 0.94 -3.03
CA ASP A 251 -8.92 -0.47 -3.15
C ASP A 251 -8.60 -0.86 -4.59
N PRO A 252 -7.32 -0.95 -4.93
CA PRO A 252 -6.84 -1.32 -6.25
C PRO A 252 -7.12 -2.78 -6.65
N CYS A 253 -7.79 -3.60 -5.81
CA CYS A 253 -8.39 -4.88 -6.22
C CYS A 253 -9.38 -4.76 -7.40
N GLU A 254 -9.80 -3.54 -7.75
CA GLU A 254 -10.71 -3.29 -8.85
C GLU A 254 -10.03 -2.72 -10.11
N LEU A 255 -8.70 -2.68 -10.15
CA LEU A 255 -7.91 -2.39 -11.36
C LEU A 255 -7.97 -3.52 -12.40
N PHE A 256 -8.77 -4.56 -12.18
CA PHE A 256 -9.02 -5.54 -13.22
C PHE A 256 -9.96 -4.94 -14.25
N PHE A 257 -9.45 -4.81 -15.47
CA PHE A 257 -10.24 -4.62 -16.66
C PHE A 257 -11.47 -5.53 -16.59
N GLY A 258 -12.66 -4.95 -16.68
CA GLY A 258 -13.84 -5.75 -17.01
C GLY A 258 -13.54 -6.56 -18.28
N TRP A 259 -14.21 -7.68 -18.46
CA TRP A 259 -13.99 -8.49 -19.66
C TRP A 259 -15.35 -8.96 -20.21
N PRO A 260 -15.66 -8.68 -21.49
CA PRO A 260 -15.77 -7.37 -22.13
C PRO A 260 -17.24 -6.85 -22.07
N PRO A 261 -17.46 -5.52 -22.10
CA PRO A 261 -16.44 -4.48 -22.26
C PRO A 261 -15.72 -4.16 -20.95
N GLY A 262 -14.44 -3.83 -21.06
CA GLY A 262 -13.53 -3.64 -19.93
C GLY A 262 -13.55 -2.28 -19.28
N SER A 263 -14.74 -1.82 -18.94
CA SER A 263 -14.93 -0.55 -18.23
C SER A 263 -15.33 -0.79 -16.78
N VAL A 264 -14.73 -0.03 -15.87
CA VAL A 264 -15.19 0.12 -14.49
C VAL A 264 -16.44 1.01 -14.43
N GLY A 265 -17.26 0.87 -13.39
CA GLY A 265 -18.47 1.68 -13.25
C GLY A 265 -18.12 3.15 -12.99
N GLN A 266 -18.80 4.08 -13.66
CA GLN A 266 -18.62 5.54 -13.49
C GLN A 266 -19.72 6.17 -12.61
N ASN A 267 -20.32 5.39 -11.71
CA ASN A 267 -21.42 5.87 -10.87
C ASN A 267 -20.89 6.75 -9.73
N THR A 268 -21.07 8.06 -9.84
CA THR A 268 -20.59 9.07 -8.88
C THR A 268 -21.31 9.03 -7.54
N ASP A 269 -22.53 8.50 -7.47
CA ASP A 269 -23.32 8.40 -6.22
C ASP A 269 -22.66 7.49 -5.18
N ARG A 270 -21.71 6.66 -5.64
CA ARG A 270 -20.95 5.74 -4.80
C ARG A 270 -19.63 6.33 -4.29
N ILE A 271 -19.26 7.55 -4.72
CA ILE A 271 -18.04 8.22 -4.26
C ILE A 271 -18.31 8.93 -2.93
N HIS A 272 -17.42 8.74 -1.95
CA HIS A 272 -17.47 9.41 -0.65
C HIS A 272 -16.09 10.02 -0.30
N GLY A 273 -16.07 11.07 0.52
CA GLY A 273 -14.83 11.74 0.99
C GLY A 273 -14.25 12.78 0.01
N SER A 274 -12.93 12.97 0.01
CA SER A 274 -12.21 13.98 -0.80
C SER A 274 -12.40 13.84 -2.33
N HIS A 275 -12.90 12.70 -2.79
CA HIS A 275 -13.09 12.39 -4.21
C HIS A 275 -14.52 12.66 -4.71
N GLY A 276 -15.46 12.99 -3.82
CA GLY A 276 -16.86 13.21 -4.18
C GLY A 276 -17.54 14.14 -3.18
N ARG A 277 -17.65 15.41 -3.54
CA ARG A 277 -18.55 16.33 -2.85
C ARG A 277 -19.97 15.93 -3.25
N VAL A 278 -20.65 15.22 -2.36
CA VAL A 278 -22.07 14.89 -2.54
C VAL A 278 -22.84 16.20 -2.40
N GLY A 279 -23.21 16.77 -3.54
CA GLY A 279 -24.23 17.82 -3.65
C GLY A 279 -25.58 17.16 -3.84
#